data_AF-A0A196SAB0-F1
#
_entry.id   AF-A0A196SAB0-F1
#
_cell.length_a   1.000
_cell.length_b   1.000
_cell.length_c   1.000
_cell.angle_alpha   90.00
_cell.angle_beta   90.00
_cell.angle_gamma   90.00
#
_symmetry.space_group_name_H-M   'P 1'
#
loop_
_entity.id
_entity.type
_entity.pdbx_description
1 polymer ?
#
loop_
_entity_poly.entity_id
_entity_poly.type
_entity_poly.pdbx_seq_one_letter_code
_entity_poly.pdbx_strand_id
1 'polypeptide(L)'
;MKTIALLWLLFLGCQSILIYTDKTYLCSHVNSTFGLDYGYNNYTGPFYLSTPDDNCEAMETNITGTIAMVRRNTSVDCHPAKQAWFLQEAGAAGVLFVKNYDIWQSFETITDSKSDEYNISIPVVGVLYESAVEIVKLGKLNSSMLISICAKGMYKPYSFWDYVLLFLSMAGIMWGSWLILYFFSRVSDYIKRFRRQRYVKQIKVSTFHAKKQTDAEEQPTCAICLCEFNDGDKLKVLRCGHSFHSECIDPWLINEKALCPVCRRGIFQVEDWNLLEENQSRDIDLMLLRVESRSASSFSNIFICFFCLCFMVFPFIYVSFQ
;
A
#
# COMPACT_ATOMS: atom_id res chain seq x y z
N MET A 1 -9.30 8.79 -20.69
CA MET A 1 -8.45 7.72 -20.12
C MET A 1 -6.99 8.12 -19.93
N LYS A 2 -6.39 8.99 -20.77
CA LYS A 2 -5.00 9.47 -20.58
C LYS A 2 -4.80 10.40 -19.36
N THR A 3 -5.84 11.08 -18.90
CA THR A 3 -5.80 11.98 -17.73
C THR A 3 -5.86 11.24 -16.38
N ILE A 4 -6.49 10.07 -16.33
CA ILE A 4 -6.58 9.25 -15.10
C ILE A 4 -5.27 8.49 -14.85
N ALA A 5 -4.58 8.06 -15.92
CA ALA A 5 -3.24 7.47 -15.83
C ALA A 5 -2.18 8.47 -15.32
N LEU A 6 -2.30 9.75 -15.67
CA LEU A 6 -1.42 10.82 -15.18
C LEU A 6 -1.63 11.13 -13.69
N LEU A 7 -2.88 11.06 -13.20
CA LEU A 7 -3.19 11.19 -11.77
C LEU A 7 -2.73 9.97 -10.96
N TRP A 8 -2.75 8.78 -11.55
CA TRP A 8 -2.22 7.56 -10.93
C TRP A 8 -0.69 7.54 -10.84
N LEU A 9 0.01 8.12 -11.82
CA LEU A 9 1.47 8.28 -11.79
C LEU A 9 1.95 9.30 -10.75
N LEU A 10 1.13 10.31 -10.43
CA LEU A 10 1.39 11.26 -9.34
C LEU A 10 1.16 10.63 -7.96
N PHE A 11 0.27 9.64 -7.85
CA PHE A 11 0.00 8.91 -6.60
C PHE A 11 1.03 7.81 -6.28
N LEU A 12 1.82 7.36 -7.27
CA LEU A 12 2.82 6.31 -7.12
C LEU A 12 4.21 6.79 -6.66
N GLY A 13 4.34 8.04 -6.18
CA GLY A 13 5.60 8.48 -5.56
C GLY A 13 6.83 8.30 -6.45
N CYS A 14 6.65 8.38 -7.78
CA CYS A 14 7.77 8.30 -8.70
C CYS A 14 8.52 9.63 -8.63
N GLN A 15 9.44 9.72 -7.68
CA GLN A 15 10.52 10.69 -7.72
C GLN A 15 11.37 10.39 -8.96
N SER A 16 11.06 11.05 -10.07
CA SER A 16 12.06 11.55 -11.02
C SER A 16 11.38 12.27 -12.18
N ILE A 17 11.00 13.54 -11.97
CA ILE A 17 11.12 14.51 -13.06
C ILE A 17 12.50 15.13 -12.90
N LEU A 18 13.45 14.55 -13.65
CA LEU A 18 14.82 15.04 -13.78
C LEU A 18 14.82 15.98 -14.99
N ILE A 19 14.85 17.28 -14.71
CA ILE A 19 15.04 18.31 -15.74
C ILE A 19 16.49 18.18 -16.21
N TYR A 20 16.67 17.72 -17.45
CA TYR A 20 17.98 17.61 -18.09
C TYR A 20 18.50 18.99 -18.46
N THR A 21 19.58 19.43 -17.82
CA THR A 21 20.48 20.46 -18.37
C THR A 21 21.92 20.10 -17.95
N ASP A 22 22.82 19.95 -18.93
CA ASP A 22 24.25 19.61 -18.85
C ASP A 22 24.65 18.45 -17.90
N LYS A 23 24.29 17.23 -18.31
CA LYS A 23 24.83 15.88 -17.92
C LYS A 23 25.54 15.72 -16.55
N THR A 24 24.99 16.23 -15.45
CA THR A 24 25.43 15.83 -14.10
C THR A 24 24.66 14.60 -13.65
N TYR A 25 25.33 13.45 -13.55
CA TYR A 25 24.77 12.23 -12.95
C TYR A 25 25.11 12.20 -11.46
N LEU A 26 24.08 12.06 -10.61
CA LEU A 26 24.23 11.98 -9.17
C LEU A 26 24.08 10.52 -8.73
N CYS A 27 25.09 9.98 -8.06
CA CYS A 27 25.07 8.64 -7.51
C CYS A 27 25.21 8.68 -5.97
N SER A 28 24.42 7.86 -5.28
CA SER A 28 24.59 7.63 -3.86
C SER A 28 25.89 6.89 -3.61
N HIS A 29 26.58 7.26 -2.53
CA HIS A 29 27.87 6.68 -2.18
C HIS A 29 28.00 6.51 -0.67
N VAL A 30 28.94 5.66 -0.25
CA VAL A 30 29.27 5.42 1.16
C VAL A 30 30.72 5.75 1.39
N ASN A 31 31.01 6.47 2.46
CA ASN A 31 32.38 6.73 2.84
C ASN A 31 33.04 5.43 3.35
N SER A 32 34.36 5.35 3.24
CA SER A 32 35.15 4.31 3.90
C SER A 32 35.59 4.79 5.29
N THR A 33 36.04 3.87 6.15
CA THR A 33 36.63 4.22 7.45
C THR A 33 38.12 4.56 7.36
N PHE A 34 38.71 4.48 6.17
CA PHE A 34 40.13 4.68 5.93
C PHE A 34 40.36 5.62 4.75
N GLY A 35 41.56 6.20 4.65
CA GLY A 35 41.84 7.24 3.68
C GLY A 35 41.53 8.64 4.21
N LEU A 36 41.54 9.62 3.31
CA LEU A 36 41.34 11.01 3.68
C LEU A 36 39.89 11.29 4.05
N ASP A 37 39.65 11.85 5.24
CA ASP A 37 38.38 12.49 5.55
C ASP A 37 38.31 13.86 4.83
N TYR A 38 37.44 13.93 3.84
CA TYR A 38 37.28 15.10 2.99
C TYR A 38 36.25 16.11 3.53
N GLY A 39 35.57 15.86 4.65
CA GLY A 39 34.81 16.85 5.41
C GLY A 39 33.76 17.68 4.63
N TYR A 40 34.13 18.85 4.10
CA TYR A 40 33.30 19.70 3.23
C TYR A 40 33.91 19.96 1.84
N ASN A 41 35.06 19.37 1.56
CA ASN A 41 35.81 19.56 0.33
C ASN A 41 35.27 18.63 -0.77
N ASN A 42 35.39 19.09 -2.01
CA ASN A 42 35.04 18.32 -3.19
C ASN A 42 36.33 17.93 -3.93
N TYR A 43 36.42 16.66 -4.30
CA TYR A 43 37.55 16.12 -5.06
C TYR A 43 37.07 15.80 -6.46
N THR A 44 37.54 16.56 -7.44
CA THR A 44 37.18 16.40 -8.84
C THR A 44 38.36 15.89 -9.64
N GLY A 45 38.14 14.89 -10.48
CA GLY A 45 39.16 14.37 -11.37
C GLY A 45 38.57 13.64 -12.58
N PRO A 46 39.34 13.45 -13.65
CA PRO A 46 38.93 12.62 -14.78
C PRO A 46 38.72 11.17 -14.33
N PHE A 47 37.71 10.53 -14.91
CA PHE A 47 37.39 9.14 -14.65
C PHE A 47 38.46 8.20 -15.24
N TYR A 48 38.95 7.26 -14.43
CA TYR A 48 39.81 6.18 -14.86
C TYR A 48 39.26 4.83 -14.39
N LEU A 49 39.16 3.86 -15.29
CA LEU A 49 38.76 2.49 -14.95
C LEU A 49 40.03 1.63 -14.80
N SER A 50 40.23 1.05 -13.62
CA SER A 50 41.40 0.21 -13.35
C SER A 50 41.43 -1.05 -14.21
N THR A 51 42.61 -1.40 -14.71
CA THR A 51 42.91 -2.66 -15.39
C THR A 51 44.23 -3.23 -14.87
N PRO A 52 44.29 -4.45 -14.31
CA PRO A 52 43.20 -5.40 -14.10
C PRO A 52 42.15 -4.91 -13.08
N ASP A 53 40.93 -5.47 -13.17
CA ASP A 53 39.74 -5.02 -12.43
C ASP A 53 39.93 -4.96 -10.91
N ASP A 54 40.83 -5.79 -10.35
CA ASP A 54 41.04 -5.96 -8.92
C ASP A 54 42.29 -5.24 -8.37
N ASN A 55 43.17 -4.70 -9.23
CA ASN A 55 44.35 -3.90 -8.83
C ASN A 55 45.12 -4.34 -7.56
N CYS A 56 45.46 -5.62 -7.48
CA CYS A 56 46.15 -6.23 -6.32
C CYS A 56 47.68 -6.16 -6.39
N GLU A 57 48.22 -5.60 -7.47
CA GLU A 57 49.65 -5.52 -7.79
C GLU A 57 50.03 -4.07 -8.15
N ALA A 58 51.33 -3.77 -8.16
CA ALA A 58 51.84 -2.44 -8.49
C ALA A 58 51.49 -2.05 -9.94
N MET A 59 51.01 -0.83 -10.12
CA MET A 59 50.69 -0.29 -11.44
C MET A 59 51.92 0.36 -12.08
N GLU A 60 52.13 0.10 -13.37
CA GLU A 60 53.15 0.81 -14.16
C GLU A 60 52.63 2.12 -14.78
N THR A 61 51.31 2.33 -14.80
CA THR A 61 50.70 3.50 -15.44
C THR A 61 50.52 4.65 -14.45
N ASN A 62 51.04 5.82 -14.82
CA ASN A 62 50.82 7.06 -14.08
C ASN A 62 49.41 7.59 -14.35
N ILE A 63 48.59 7.68 -13.29
CA ILE A 63 47.19 8.11 -13.33
C ILE A 63 46.97 9.39 -12.51
N THR A 64 47.97 10.27 -12.51
CA THR A 64 48.00 11.54 -11.78
C THR A 64 46.70 12.33 -11.90
N GLY A 65 46.09 12.63 -10.75
CA GLY A 65 44.91 13.49 -10.67
C GLY A 65 43.58 12.83 -11.05
N THR A 66 43.58 11.53 -11.42
CA THR A 66 42.37 10.82 -11.84
C THR A 66 41.59 10.25 -10.65
N ILE A 67 40.29 10.06 -10.83
CA ILE A 67 39.46 9.28 -9.91
C ILE A 67 39.35 7.87 -10.47
N ALA A 68 40.04 6.95 -9.83
CA ALA A 68 40.14 5.57 -10.26
C ALA A 68 38.99 4.74 -9.69
N MET A 69 38.36 3.93 -10.54
CA MET A 69 37.35 2.96 -10.12
C MET A 69 37.89 1.54 -10.21
N VAL A 70 37.67 0.77 -9.14
CA VAL A 70 38.20 -0.58 -8.96
C VAL A 70 37.12 -1.51 -8.39
N ARG A 71 37.15 -2.78 -8.80
CA ARG A 71 36.30 -3.80 -8.19
C ARG A 71 36.86 -4.15 -6.82
N ARG A 72 36.01 -4.18 -5.82
CA ARG A 72 36.41 -4.58 -4.47
C ARG A 72 36.78 -6.05 -4.45
N ASN A 73 37.97 -6.36 -3.95
CA ASN A 73 38.40 -7.72 -3.66
C ASN A 73 38.58 -7.87 -2.14
N THR A 74 38.17 -9.01 -1.59
CA THR A 74 38.26 -9.31 -0.15
C THR A 74 39.09 -10.58 0.11
N SER A 75 39.93 -10.96 -0.85
CA SER A 75 40.86 -12.08 -0.71
C SER A 75 41.94 -11.79 0.35
N VAL A 76 42.50 -12.84 0.95
CA VAL A 76 43.47 -12.75 2.06
C VAL A 76 44.72 -11.93 1.70
N ASP A 77 45.14 -11.95 0.44
CA ASP A 77 46.35 -11.26 -0.04
C ASP A 77 46.06 -9.91 -0.72
N CYS A 78 44.77 -9.57 -0.89
CA CYS A 78 44.31 -8.38 -1.60
C CYS A 78 43.07 -7.80 -0.91
N HIS A 79 43.32 -6.95 0.09
CA HIS A 79 42.31 -6.22 0.83
C HIS A 79 42.13 -4.78 0.28
N PRO A 80 40.98 -4.12 0.53
CA PRO A 80 40.67 -2.80 0.00
C PRO A 80 41.69 -1.70 0.33
N ALA A 81 42.32 -1.72 1.51
CA ALA A 81 43.34 -0.73 1.86
C ALA A 81 44.57 -0.84 0.96
N LYS A 82 45.03 -2.07 0.68
CA LYS A 82 46.15 -2.34 -0.22
C LYS A 82 45.84 -1.93 -1.66
N GLN A 83 44.61 -2.18 -2.14
CA GLN A 83 44.14 -1.72 -3.46
C GLN A 83 44.17 -0.19 -3.56
N ALA A 84 43.68 0.50 -2.53
CA ALA A 84 43.67 1.96 -2.49
C ALA A 84 45.08 2.55 -2.42
N TRP A 85 45.99 1.91 -1.68
CA TRP A 85 47.39 2.33 -1.60
C TRP A 85 48.10 2.23 -2.95
N PHE A 86 47.95 1.13 -3.70
CA PHE A 86 48.56 1.04 -5.04
C PHE A 86 48.04 2.11 -6.01
N LEU A 87 46.74 2.44 -5.95
CA LEU A 87 46.17 3.53 -6.76
C LEU A 87 46.73 4.89 -6.36
N GLN A 88 46.96 5.12 -5.06
CA GLN A 88 47.60 6.33 -4.57
C GLN A 88 49.03 6.47 -5.08
N GLU A 89 49.83 5.40 -4.98
CA GLU A 89 51.22 5.40 -5.50
C GLU A 89 51.27 5.61 -7.02
N ALA A 90 50.23 5.16 -7.74
CA ALA A 90 50.07 5.45 -9.17
C ALA A 90 49.63 6.89 -9.47
N GLY A 91 49.31 7.70 -8.45
CA GLY A 91 48.97 9.12 -8.56
C GLY A 91 47.47 9.43 -8.56
N ALA A 92 46.59 8.48 -8.22
CA ALA A 92 45.15 8.73 -8.16
C ALA A 92 44.81 9.85 -7.15
N ALA A 93 43.84 10.69 -7.51
CA ALA A 93 43.29 11.73 -6.62
C ALA A 93 42.13 11.22 -5.76
N GLY A 94 41.58 10.04 -6.06
CA GLY A 94 40.50 9.41 -5.30
C GLY A 94 40.16 8.03 -5.84
N VAL A 95 39.53 7.20 -5.00
CA VAL A 95 39.19 5.82 -5.34
C VAL A 95 37.70 5.55 -5.17
N LEU A 96 37.10 4.93 -6.19
CA LEU A 96 35.74 4.42 -6.19
C LEU A 96 35.76 2.88 -6.14
N PHE A 97 35.26 2.32 -5.04
CA PHE A 97 35.05 0.89 -4.91
C PHE A 97 33.65 0.50 -5.37
N VAL A 98 33.56 -0.45 -6.30
CA VAL A 98 32.28 -1.04 -6.69
C VAL A 98 31.87 -2.10 -5.66
N LYS A 99 30.77 -1.86 -4.95
CA LYS A 99 30.18 -2.86 -4.03
C LYS A 99 29.39 -3.89 -4.84
N ASN A 100 29.70 -5.18 -4.66
CA ASN A 100 28.93 -6.27 -5.24
C ASN A 100 27.57 -6.41 -4.51
N TYR A 101 26.53 -6.83 -5.25
CA TYR A 101 25.19 -7.03 -4.71
C TYR A 101 25.13 -8.35 -3.94
N ASP A 102 25.55 -8.35 -2.68
CA ASP A 102 25.18 -9.44 -1.78
C ASP A 102 23.86 -9.08 -1.07
N ILE A 103 22.93 -10.02 -1.15
CA ILE A 103 21.47 -9.86 -1.13
C ILE A 103 20.91 -9.28 0.20
N TRP A 104 21.74 -9.07 1.22
CA TRP A 104 21.29 -8.75 2.59
C TRP A 104 22.10 -7.71 3.35
N GLN A 105 22.98 -6.93 2.73
CA GLN A 105 23.66 -5.83 3.42
C GLN A 105 23.30 -4.48 2.83
N SER A 106 22.75 -3.63 3.69
CA SER A 106 22.55 -2.19 3.51
C SER A 106 23.87 -1.48 3.15
N PHE A 107 23.84 -0.15 3.00
CA PHE A 107 25.01 0.69 2.74
C PHE A 107 26.03 0.66 3.91
N GLU A 108 26.66 -0.49 4.18
CA GLU A 108 27.74 -0.63 5.15
C GLU A 108 29.00 0.07 4.66
N THR A 109 29.61 0.84 5.58
CA THR A 109 30.87 1.55 5.42
C THR A 109 32.00 0.60 5.02
N ILE A 110 32.90 1.04 4.14
CA ILE A 110 34.06 0.23 3.73
C ILE A 110 35.08 0.23 4.87
N THR A 111 35.27 -0.92 5.54
CA THR A 111 36.25 -1.12 6.60
C THR A 111 37.39 -2.04 6.15
N ASP A 112 38.59 -1.82 6.70
CA ASP A 112 39.73 -2.72 6.56
C ASP A 112 40.61 -2.63 7.82
N SER A 113 40.80 -3.74 8.52
CA SER A 113 41.59 -3.80 9.76
C SER A 113 43.09 -3.60 9.53
N LYS A 114 43.56 -3.77 8.29
CA LYS A 114 44.96 -3.52 7.91
C LYS A 114 45.16 -2.13 7.32
N SER A 115 44.13 -1.26 7.37
CA SER A 115 44.24 0.10 6.83
C SER A 115 45.34 0.92 7.49
N ASP A 116 45.60 0.73 8.79
CA ASP A 116 46.66 1.43 9.53
C ASP A 116 48.08 1.11 9.02
N GLU A 117 48.27 0.00 8.31
CA GLU A 117 49.56 -0.35 7.67
C GLU A 117 49.86 0.54 6.46
N TYR A 118 48.82 1.14 5.85
CA TYR A 118 48.92 1.91 4.62
C TYR A 118 48.54 3.37 4.90
N ASN A 119 49.48 4.30 4.68
CA ASN A 119 49.23 5.73 4.88
C ASN A 119 48.43 6.33 3.70
N ILE A 120 47.14 6.03 3.64
CA ILE A 120 46.23 6.46 2.56
C ILE A 120 45.78 7.90 2.84
N SER A 121 46.16 8.82 1.96
CA SER A 121 45.86 10.26 2.01
C SER A 121 44.89 10.72 0.92
N ILE A 122 44.22 9.80 0.23
CA ILE A 122 43.22 10.09 -0.80
C ILE A 122 41.81 9.68 -0.34
N PRO A 123 40.74 10.34 -0.84
CA PRO A 123 39.37 9.98 -0.51
C PRO A 123 39.00 8.63 -1.13
N VAL A 124 38.43 7.76 -0.31
CA VAL A 124 38.01 6.41 -0.70
C VAL A 124 36.52 6.25 -0.45
N VAL A 125 35.78 5.89 -1.50
CA VAL A 125 34.31 5.89 -1.50
C VAL A 125 33.75 4.64 -2.17
N GLY A 126 32.70 4.07 -1.59
CA GLY A 126 31.95 2.96 -2.15
C GLY A 126 30.75 3.42 -2.98
N VAL A 127 30.59 2.85 -4.17
CA VAL A 127 29.41 3.03 -5.03
C VAL A 127 28.70 1.70 -5.26
N LEU A 128 27.39 1.74 -5.46
CA LEU A 128 26.60 0.55 -5.79
C LEU A 128 26.95 0.02 -7.18
N TYR A 129 26.81 -1.28 -7.38
CA TYR A 129 27.04 -1.94 -8.67
C TYR A 129 26.25 -1.30 -9.82
N GLU A 130 24.97 -0.99 -9.60
CA GLU A 130 24.11 -0.37 -10.62
C GLU A 130 24.65 0.99 -11.08
N SER A 131 24.99 1.85 -10.11
CA SER A 131 25.60 3.16 -10.38
C SER A 131 26.96 3.03 -11.07
N ALA A 132 27.78 2.06 -10.66
CA ALA A 132 29.07 1.80 -11.29
C ALA A 132 28.92 1.38 -12.76
N VAL A 133 27.96 0.50 -13.07
CA VAL A 133 27.67 0.08 -14.46
C VAL A 133 27.28 1.27 -15.32
N GLU A 134 26.49 2.20 -14.78
CA GLU A 134 26.13 3.43 -15.48
C GLU A 134 27.33 4.36 -15.69
N ILE A 135 28.16 4.57 -14.65
CA ILE A 135 29.40 5.36 -14.74
C ILE A 135 30.34 4.78 -15.81
N VAL A 136 30.55 3.46 -15.85
CA VAL A 136 31.39 2.81 -16.88
C VAL A 136 30.82 3.06 -18.28
N LYS A 137 29.50 2.93 -18.46
CA LYS A 137 28.86 3.17 -19.77
C LYS A 137 29.08 4.61 -20.22
N LEU A 138 28.96 5.57 -19.31
CA LEU A 138 29.17 6.99 -19.60
C LEU A 138 30.64 7.31 -19.88
N GLY A 139 31.57 6.75 -19.10
CA GLY A 139 33.01 6.92 -19.30
C GLY A 139 33.50 6.34 -20.63
N LYS A 140 32.92 5.23 -21.10
CA LYS A 140 33.22 4.67 -22.44
C LYS A 140 32.71 5.54 -23.59
N LEU A 141 31.61 6.26 -23.39
CA LEU A 141 31.03 7.15 -24.39
C LEU A 141 31.71 8.52 -24.43
N ASN A 142 32.25 8.97 -23.29
CA ASN A 142 32.83 10.29 -23.16
C ASN A 142 34.16 10.25 -22.40
N SER A 143 35.27 10.27 -23.14
CA SER A 143 36.63 10.21 -22.59
C SER A 143 37.03 11.44 -21.75
N SER A 144 36.24 12.51 -21.74
CA SER A 144 36.43 13.71 -20.90
C SER A 144 35.51 13.76 -19.68
N MET A 145 34.93 12.62 -19.28
CA MET A 145 34.08 12.54 -18.08
C MET A 145 34.86 12.90 -16.81
N LEU A 146 34.36 13.90 -16.08
CA LEU A 146 34.84 14.27 -14.76
C LEU A 146 33.92 13.67 -13.69
N ILE A 147 34.51 13.19 -12.61
CA ILE A 147 33.79 12.76 -11.41
C ILE A 147 34.10 13.75 -10.29
N SER A 148 33.11 14.03 -9.46
CA SER A 148 33.25 14.82 -8.24
C SER A 148 32.83 13.99 -7.04
N ILE A 149 33.75 13.71 -6.13
CA ILE A 149 33.46 13.13 -4.81
C ILE A 149 33.15 14.29 -3.86
N CYS A 150 31.94 14.29 -3.29
CA CYS A 150 31.46 15.34 -2.38
C CYS A 150 31.08 14.73 -1.03
N ALA A 151 31.56 15.32 0.07
CA ALA A 151 31.31 14.79 1.42
C ALA A 151 29.86 14.90 1.88
N LYS A 152 29.12 15.86 1.32
CA LYS A 152 27.66 15.86 1.41
C LYS A 152 27.13 14.93 0.32
N GLY A 153 26.96 13.64 0.67
CA GLY A 153 25.88 12.88 0.08
C GLY A 153 24.62 13.74 0.24
N MET A 154 24.02 14.20 -0.86
CA MET A 154 22.78 14.95 -0.78
C MET A 154 21.67 13.99 -0.34
N TYR A 155 21.61 13.69 0.95
CA TYR A 155 20.35 13.39 1.58
C TYR A 155 19.51 14.64 1.33
N LYS A 156 18.49 14.55 0.47
CA LYS A 156 17.41 15.52 0.54
C LYS A 156 16.65 15.12 1.80
N PRO A 157 16.85 15.80 2.95
CA PRO A 157 15.94 15.56 4.06
C PRO A 157 14.55 15.82 3.54
N TYR A 158 13.66 14.87 3.76
CA TYR A 158 12.24 15.11 3.53
C TYR A 158 11.89 16.39 4.27
N SER A 159 11.40 17.36 3.51
CA SER A 159 10.97 18.61 4.09
C SER A 159 9.80 18.31 5.03
N PHE A 160 9.58 19.18 6.01
CA PHE A 160 8.39 19.11 6.86
C PHE A 160 7.10 18.93 6.03
N TRP A 161 7.02 19.58 4.86
CA TRP A 161 5.89 19.48 3.95
C TRP A 161 5.73 18.10 3.31
N ASP A 162 6.80 17.35 3.08
CA ASP A 162 6.72 15.98 2.55
C ASP A 162 6.05 15.04 3.57
N TYR A 163 6.37 15.20 4.85
CA TYR A 163 5.68 14.47 5.93
C TYR A 163 4.22 14.89 6.06
N VAL A 164 3.91 16.18 5.91
CA VAL A 164 2.53 16.68 5.91
C VAL A 164 1.75 16.07 4.74
N LEU A 165 2.32 16.01 3.54
CA LEU A 165 1.66 15.42 2.37
C LEU A 165 1.41 13.92 2.56
N LEU A 166 2.39 13.18 3.09
CA LEU A 166 2.22 11.77 3.43
C LEU A 166 1.07 11.57 4.44
N PHE A 167 1.04 12.36 5.50
CA PHE A 167 -0.01 12.30 6.52
C PHE A 167 -1.40 12.60 5.94
N LEU A 168 -1.52 13.66 5.13
CA LEU A 168 -2.78 14.03 4.47
C LEU A 168 -3.25 12.95 3.50
N SER A 169 -2.34 12.30 2.77
CA SER A 169 -2.69 11.20 1.87
C SER A 169 -3.24 9.99 2.63
N MET A 170 -2.63 9.63 3.77
CA MET A 170 -3.08 8.52 4.62
C MET A 170 -4.44 8.81 5.25
N ALA A 171 -4.63 10.03 5.76
CA ALA A 171 -5.91 10.48 6.30
C ALA A 171 -7.01 10.46 5.23
N GLY A 172 -6.70 10.92 4.01
CA GLY A 172 -7.63 10.91 2.87
C GLY A 172 -8.05 9.51 2.46
N ILE A 173 -7.14 8.53 2.44
CA ILE A 173 -7.47 7.12 2.13
C ILE A 173 -8.36 6.51 3.22
N MET A 174 -8.03 6.73 4.50
CA MET A 174 -8.85 6.27 5.62
C MET A 174 -10.28 6.83 5.54
N TRP A 175 -10.40 8.14 5.33
CA TRP A 175 -11.71 8.81 5.28
C TRP A 175 -12.49 8.44 4.01
N GLY A 176 -11.82 8.36 2.87
CA GLY A 176 -12.42 7.93 1.61
C GLY A 176 -12.98 6.51 1.68
N SER A 177 -12.20 5.57 2.25
CA SER A 177 -12.66 4.19 2.45
C SER A 177 -13.87 4.12 3.39
N TRP A 178 -13.85 4.87 4.50
CA TRP A 178 -14.97 4.93 5.44
C TRP A 178 -16.26 5.50 4.80
N LEU A 179 -16.15 6.60 4.04
CA LEU A 179 -17.28 7.20 3.34
C LEU A 179 -17.89 6.26 2.29
N ILE A 180 -17.04 5.53 1.55
CA ILE A 180 -17.48 4.54 0.56
C ILE A 180 -18.24 3.41 1.25
N LEU A 181 -17.70 2.83 2.33
CA LEU A 181 -18.37 1.76 3.09
C LEU A 181 -19.68 2.25 3.73
N TYR A 182 -19.71 3.48 4.25
CA TYR A 182 -20.92 4.10 4.77
C TYR A 182 -21.98 4.31 3.68
N PHE A 183 -21.57 4.75 2.49
CA PHE A 183 -22.49 4.89 1.36
C PHE A 183 -23.08 3.53 0.95
N PHE A 184 -22.23 2.51 0.79
CA PHE A 184 -22.68 1.16 0.44
C PHE A 184 -23.59 0.54 1.51
N SER A 185 -23.32 0.75 2.80
CA SER A 185 -24.21 0.26 3.87
C SER A 185 -25.57 0.96 3.83
N ARG A 186 -25.59 2.28 3.62
CA ARG A 186 -26.83 3.05 3.46
C ARG A 186 -27.65 2.62 2.25
N VAL A 187 -27.00 2.40 1.11
CA VAL A 187 -27.66 1.89 -0.10
C VAL A 187 -28.20 0.49 0.14
N SER A 188 -27.43 -0.40 0.78
CA SER A 188 -27.88 -1.74 1.16
C SER A 188 -29.13 -1.69 2.03
N ASP A 189 -29.15 -0.84 3.06
CA ASP A 189 -30.29 -0.69 3.95
C ASP A 189 -31.50 -0.07 3.25
N TYR A 190 -31.28 0.90 2.37
CA TYR A 190 -32.33 1.47 1.51
C TYR A 190 -32.97 0.39 0.63
N ILE A 191 -32.15 -0.42 -0.06
CA ILE A 191 -32.63 -1.50 -0.93
C ILE A 191 -33.36 -2.57 -0.10
N LYS A 192 -32.87 -2.92 1.10
CA LYS A 192 -33.55 -3.86 2.02
C LYS A 192 -34.92 -3.34 2.43
N ARG A 193 -35.05 -2.06 2.80
CA ARG A 193 -36.33 -1.43 3.15
C ARG A 193 -37.29 -1.43 1.98
N PHE A 194 -36.81 -1.10 0.78
CA PHE A 194 -37.65 -1.10 -0.42
C PHE A 194 -38.19 -2.49 -0.77
N ARG A 195 -37.35 -3.53 -0.65
CA ARG A 195 -37.79 -4.94 -0.80
C ARG A 195 -38.84 -5.33 0.25
N ARG A 196 -38.62 -4.97 1.52
CA ARG A 196 -39.58 -5.22 2.60
C ARG A 196 -40.93 -4.55 2.36
N GLN A 197 -40.95 -3.30 1.90
CA GLN A 197 -42.20 -2.59 1.58
C GLN A 197 -43.05 -3.32 0.54
N ARG A 198 -42.42 -3.84 -0.52
CA ARG A 198 -43.14 -4.60 -1.55
C ARG A 198 -43.73 -5.89 -1.00
N TYR A 199 -42.96 -6.63 -0.21
CA TYR A 199 -43.42 -7.88 0.40
C TYR A 199 -44.57 -7.66 1.39
N VAL A 200 -44.45 -6.66 2.26
CA VAL A 200 -45.46 -6.35 3.29
C VAL A 200 -46.80 -5.94 2.67
N LYS A 201 -46.80 -5.25 1.52
CA LYS A 201 -48.02 -4.92 0.77
C LYS A 201 -48.73 -6.14 0.17
N GLN A 202 -48.01 -7.23 -0.08
CA GLN A 202 -48.57 -8.47 -0.65
C GLN A 202 -49.13 -9.43 0.41
N ILE A 203 -48.88 -9.16 1.70
CA ILE A 203 -49.44 -9.98 2.79
C ILE A 203 -50.96 -9.83 2.80
N LYS A 204 -51.66 -10.98 2.81
CA LYS A 204 -53.12 -11.04 2.82
C LYS A 204 -53.67 -10.29 4.03
N VAL A 205 -54.59 -9.36 3.75
CA VAL A 205 -55.37 -8.63 4.74
C VAL A 205 -56.72 -9.33 4.88
N SER A 206 -57.15 -9.57 6.11
CA SER A 206 -58.48 -10.08 6.47
C SER A 206 -59.21 -9.04 7.32
N THR A 207 -60.51 -8.90 7.13
CA THR A 207 -61.37 -8.13 8.04
C THR A 207 -61.79 -9.01 9.22
N PHE A 208 -61.63 -8.50 10.43
CA PHE A 208 -62.16 -9.16 11.61
C PHE A 208 -63.68 -8.99 11.61
N HIS A 209 -64.39 -10.09 11.82
CA HIS A 209 -65.84 -10.09 12.00
C HIS A 209 -66.16 -10.62 13.39
N ALA A 210 -66.73 -9.78 14.23
CA ALA A 210 -67.09 -10.16 15.60
C ALA A 210 -68.25 -11.17 15.53
N LYS A 211 -67.93 -12.46 15.62
CA LYS A 211 -68.96 -13.48 15.73
C LYS A 211 -69.60 -13.34 17.11
N LYS A 212 -70.92 -13.33 17.16
CA LYS A 212 -71.72 -13.32 18.40
C LYS A 212 -71.56 -14.68 19.11
N GLN A 213 -70.39 -14.94 19.69
CA GLN A 213 -70.11 -16.14 20.48
C GLN A 213 -70.29 -15.81 21.96
N THR A 214 -71.08 -16.66 22.61
CA THR A 214 -71.62 -16.53 23.97
C THR A 214 -70.76 -17.21 25.03
N ASP A 215 -69.51 -17.55 24.74
CA ASP A 215 -68.66 -18.31 25.67
C ASP A 215 -67.37 -17.54 25.99
N ALA A 216 -67.00 -17.56 27.27
CA ALA A 216 -65.95 -16.78 27.91
C ALA A 216 -64.52 -17.20 27.53
N GLU A 217 -64.19 -17.21 26.24
CA GLU A 217 -62.80 -17.22 25.75
C GLU A 217 -62.34 -15.78 25.52
N GLU A 218 -61.16 -15.44 26.05
CA GLU A 218 -60.54 -14.11 25.96
C GLU A 218 -60.56 -13.61 24.50
N GLN A 219 -61.01 -12.37 24.30
CA GLN A 219 -61.06 -11.78 22.96
C GLN A 219 -59.65 -11.72 22.37
N PRO A 220 -59.46 -12.06 21.08
CA PRO A 220 -58.14 -11.99 20.47
C PRO A 220 -57.65 -10.53 20.46
N THR A 221 -56.44 -10.31 20.99
CA THR A 221 -55.81 -8.99 21.10
C THR A 221 -54.59 -8.86 20.19
N CYS A 222 -54.33 -7.65 19.69
CA CYS A 222 -53.12 -7.35 18.94
C CYS A 222 -51.90 -7.23 19.87
N ALA A 223 -50.89 -8.08 19.69
CA ALA A 223 -49.71 -8.05 20.57
C ALA A 223 -48.77 -6.84 20.37
N ILE A 224 -49.09 -5.90 19.47
CA ILE A 224 -48.32 -4.67 19.26
C ILE A 224 -48.95 -3.49 20.01
N CYS A 225 -50.24 -3.22 19.81
CA CYS A 225 -50.95 -2.14 20.50
C CYS A 225 -51.66 -2.57 21.79
N LEU A 226 -51.72 -3.88 22.05
CA LEU A 226 -52.42 -4.51 23.19
C LEU A 226 -53.93 -4.22 23.21
N CYS A 227 -54.52 -3.81 22.09
CA CYS A 227 -55.96 -3.59 21.94
C CYS A 227 -56.66 -4.87 21.45
N GLU A 228 -57.90 -5.08 21.90
CA GLU A 228 -58.82 -6.09 21.38
C GLU A 228 -59.17 -5.79 19.91
N PHE A 229 -59.47 -6.83 19.12
CA PHE A 229 -59.92 -6.66 17.75
C PHE A 229 -61.40 -6.30 17.68
N ASN A 230 -61.73 -5.22 16.97
CA ASN A 230 -63.10 -4.76 16.77
C ASN A 230 -63.66 -5.22 15.42
N ASP A 231 -64.99 -5.30 15.33
CA ASP A 231 -65.69 -5.62 14.08
C ASP A 231 -65.31 -4.61 12.98
N GLY A 232 -64.84 -5.13 11.84
CA GLY A 232 -64.36 -4.32 10.71
C GLY A 232 -62.86 -3.99 10.73
N ASP A 233 -62.11 -4.36 11.77
CA ASP A 233 -60.67 -4.14 11.83
C ASP A 233 -59.92 -4.87 10.71
N LYS A 234 -58.93 -4.19 10.11
CA LYS A 234 -58.05 -4.78 9.09
C LYS A 234 -56.89 -5.50 9.77
N LEU A 235 -56.89 -6.81 9.71
CA LEU A 235 -55.84 -7.65 10.28
C LEU A 235 -54.93 -8.21 9.20
N LYS A 236 -53.64 -8.29 9.49
CA LYS A 236 -52.67 -9.06 8.73
C LYS A 236 -52.31 -10.30 9.51
N VAL A 237 -52.53 -11.45 8.87
CA VAL A 237 -52.13 -12.75 9.40
C VAL A 237 -50.80 -13.13 8.77
N LEU A 238 -49.76 -13.22 9.59
CA LEU A 238 -48.45 -13.68 9.13
C LEU A 238 -48.49 -15.18 8.84
N ARG A 239 -47.57 -15.69 8.02
CA ARG A 239 -47.51 -17.13 7.68
C ARG A 239 -47.32 -18.05 8.90
N CYS A 240 -46.83 -17.51 10.02
CA CYS A 240 -46.71 -18.23 11.28
C CYS A 240 -48.04 -18.40 12.05
N GLY A 241 -49.14 -17.79 11.59
CA GLY A 241 -50.47 -17.86 12.19
C GLY A 241 -50.83 -16.69 13.11
N HIS A 242 -49.86 -15.84 13.50
CA HIS A 242 -50.15 -14.68 14.36
C HIS A 242 -50.80 -13.54 13.59
N SER A 243 -51.80 -12.93 14.22
CA SER A 243 -52.64 -11.86 13.67
C SER A 243 -52.34 -10.53 14.34
N PHE A 244 -52.28 -9.45 13.56
CA PHE A 244 -52.02 -8.09 14.05
C PHE A 244 -52.86 -7.09 13.24
N HIS A 245 -53.17 -5.93 13.81
CA HIS A 245 -53.69 -4.81 13.00
C HIS A 245 -52.69 -4.47 11.90
N SER A 246 -53.19 -4.27 10.66
CA SER A 246 -52.35 -3.94 9.51
C SER A 246 -51.51 -2.68 9.76
N GLU A 247 -52.08 -1.69 10.44
CA GLU A 247 -51.40 -0.43 10.76
C GLU A 247 -50.30 -0.60 11.79
N CYS A 248 -50.43 -1.58 12.70
CA CYS A 248 -49.44 -1.85 13.73
C CYS A 248 -48.25 -2.67 13.21
N ILE A 249 -48.50 -3.68 12.38
CA ILE A 249 -47.45 -4.61 11.93
C ILE A 249 -46.64 -4.09 10.73
N ASP A 250 -47.20 -3.20 9.91
CA ASP A 250 -46.51 -2.70 8.71
C ASP A 250 -45.23 -1.89 9.03
N PRO A 251 -45.24 -0.91 9.94
CA PRO A 251 -44.03 -0.19 10.34
C PRO A 251 -42.97 -1.13 10.93
N TRP A 252 -43.39 -2.12 11.71
CA TRP A 252 -42.51 -3.11 12.32
C TRP A 252 -41.75 -3.92 11.27
N LEU A 253 -42.47 -4.49 10.29
CA LEU A 253 -41.88 -5.33 9.25
C LEU A 253 -41.03 -4.54 8.25
N ILE A 254 -41.34 -3.26 8.01
CA ILE A 254 -40.63 -2.41 7.05
C ILE A 254 -39.38 -1.80 7.68
N ASN A 255 -39.51 -1.15 8.83
CA ASN A 255 -38.47 -0.29 9.41
C ASN A 255 -37.59 -1.01 10.41
N GLU A 256 -38.15 -1.94 11.19
CA GLU A 256 -37.41 -2.65 12.22
C GLU A 256 -36.92 -4.02 11.72
N LYS A 257 -37.76 -5.04 11.88
CA LYS A 257 -37.40 -6.43 11.64
C LYS A 257 -38.47 -7.12 10.84
N ALA A 258 -38.05 -7.81 9.78
CA ALA A 258 -38.91 -8.66 8.96
C ALA A 258 -39.21 -10.01 9.65
N LEU A 259 -39.53 -9.96 10.95
CA LEU A 259 -39.74 -11.09 11.85
C LEU A 259 -41.04 -10.88 12.63
N CYS A 260 -41.75 -11.96 12.91
CA CYS A 260 -42.94 -11.92 13.77
C CYS A 260 -42.57 -11.45 15.19
N PRO A 261 -43.27 -10.45 15.77
CA PRO A 261 -43.04 -9.99 17.14
C PRO A 261 -43.18 -11.09 18.20
N VAL A 262 -44.07 -12.06 17.95
CA VAL A 262 -44.42 -13.11 18.93
C VAL A 262 -43.44 -14.29 18.83
N CYS A 263 -43.29 -14.88 17.64
CA CYS A 263 -42.50 -16.12 17.48
C CYS A 263 -41.16 -15.95 16.76
N ARG A 264 -40.80 -14.73 16.36
CA ARG A 264 -39.54 -14.38 15.67
C ARG A 264 -39.28 -15.13 14.35
N ARG A 265 -40.28 -15.81 13.78
CA ARG A 265 -40.16 -16.40 12.43
C ARG A 265 -40.14 -15.31 11.37
N GLY A 266 -39.27 -15.48 10.37
CA GLY A 266 -39.15 -14.56 9.25
C GLY A 266 -40.37 -14.58 8.35
N ILE A 267 -40.61 -13.45 7.69
CA ILE A 267 -41.69 -13.35 6.69
C ILE A 267 -41.30 -13.88 5.31
N PHE A 268 -39.99 -14.08 5.04
CA PHE A 268 -39.47 -14.57 3.75
C PHE A 268 -39.28 -16.10 3.77
N GLN A 269 -39.67 -16.80 2.69
CA GLN A 269 -39.35 -18.21 2.45
C GLN A 269 -37.96 -18.37 1.83
N VAL A 270 -37.31 -19.53 2.02
CA VAL A 270 -36.07 -19.88 1.29
C VAL A 270 -36.40 -20.16 -0.19
N GLU A 271 -37.61 -20.65 -0.49
CA GLU A 271 -38.05 -20.97 -1.85
C GLU A 271 -38.47 -19.72 -2.67
N ASP A 272 -38.90 -18.64 -2.00
CA ASP A 272 -39.25 -17.35 -2.64
C ASP A 272 -38.00 -16.57 -3.10
N TRP A 273 -36.80 -16.90 -2.61
CA TRP A 273 -35.54 -16.34 -3.11
C TRP A 273 -35.21 -16.83 -4.52
N ASN A 274 -35.49 -18.09 -4.83
CA ASN A 274 -35.20 -18.69 -6.14
C ASN A 274 -36.13 -18.16 -7.25
N LEU A 275 -37.39 -17.87 -6.94
CA LEU A 275 -38.37 -17.31 -7.90
C LEU A 275 -38.12 -15.82 -8.22
N LEU A 276 -37.45 -15.08 -7.32
CA LEU A 276 -37.02 -13.71 -7.58
C LEU A 276 -35.70 -13.66 -8.37
N GLU A 277 -34.80 -14.65 -8.18
CA GLU A 277 -33.60 -14.79 -9.00
C GLU A 277 -33.95 -15.06 -10.47
N GLU A 278 -34.88 -15.98 -10.74
CA GLU A 278 -35.20 -16.42 -12.12
C GLU A 278 -35.87 -15.33 -12.99
N ASN A 279 -36.59 -14.38 -12.37
CA ASN A 279 -37.23 -13.27 -13.09
C ASN A 279 -36.37 -11.99 -13.14
N GLN A 280 -35.28 -11.94 -12.37
CA GLN A 280 -34.31 -10.83 -12.33
C GLN A 280 -33.09 -11.11 -13.24
N SER A 281 -32.94 -12.35 -13.74
CA SER A 281 -31.89 -12.81 -14.66
C SER A 281 -31.87 -12.12 -16.04
N ARG A 282 -32.89 -11.35 -16.44
CA ARG A 282 -32.88 -10.67 -17.76
C ARG A 282 -32.32 -9.24 -17.74
N ASP A 283 -32.40 -8.53 -16.62
CA ASP A 283 -32.00 -7.12 -16.56
C ASP A 283 -30.77 -6.85 -15.68
N ILE A 284 -30.37 -7.78 -14.81
CA ILE A 284 -29.26 -7.58 -13.86
C ILE A 284 -28.00 -8.38 -14.24
N ASP A 285 -28.14 -9.56 -14.85
CA ASP A 285 -26.98 -10.38 -15.27
C ASP A 285 -26.13 -9.69 -16.35
N LEU A 286 -26.72 -8.86 -17.21
CA LEU A 286 -26.00 -8.03 -18.18
C LEU A 286 -25.17 -6.89 -17.54
N MET A 287 -25.50 -6.48 -16.31
CA MET A 287 -24.74 -5.45 -15.57
C MET A 287 -23.75 -6.05 -14.54
N LEU A 288 -24.06 -7.19 -13.92
CA LEU A 288 -23.22 -7.81 -12.88
C LEU A 288 -22.15 -8.78 -13.41
N LEU A 289 -22.29 -9.33 -14.63
CA LEU A 289 -21.23 -10.18 -15.24
C LEU A 289 -19.94 -9.42 -15.58
N ARG A 290 -19.90 -8.10 -15.37
CA ARG A 290 -18.65 -7.31 -15.47
C ARG A 290 -18.04 -6.92 -14.13
N VAL A 291 -18.71 -7.16 -12.98
CA VAL A 291 -18.29 -6.60 -11.68
C VAL A 291 -18.20 -7.62 -10.52
N GLU A 292 -19.04 -8.66 -10.43
CA GLU A 292 -19.24 -9.36 -9.14
C GLU A 292 -18.71 -10.81 -9.03
N SER A 293 -17.81 -11.28 -9.91
CA SER A 293 -17.32 -12.67 -9.80
C SER A 293 -16.05 -12.85 -8.93
N ARG A 294 -15.75 -11.99 -7.93
CA ARG A 294 -14.61 -12.31 -7.02
C ARG A 294 -14.42 -11.68 -5.62
N SER A 295 -15.24 -10.78 -5.06
CA SER A 295 -14.80 -10.04 -3.85
C SER A 295 -15.50 -10.32 -2.51
N ALA A 296 -16.67 -10.97 -2.46
CA ALA A 296 -17.44 -11.07 -1.21
C ALA A 296 -17.16 -12.35 -0.39
N SER A 297 -15.90 -12.59 -0.03
CA SER A 297 -15.50 -13.43 1.13
C SER A 297 -14.00 -13.29 1.47
N SER A 298 -13.21 -12.70 0.56
CA SER A 298 -11.78 -12.47 0.75
C SER A 298 -11.45 -11.06 1.26
N PHE A 299 -12.36 -10.09 1.10
CA PHE A 299 -12.04 -8.68 1.37
C PHE A 299 -11.93 -8.32 2.86
N SER A 300 -12.66 -8.95 3.79
CA SER A 300 -12.43 -8.66 5.23
C SER A 300 -11.09 -9.19 5.71
N ASN A 301 -10.69 -10.37 5.24
CA ASN A 301 -9.46 -11.03 5.66
C ASN A 301 -8.22 -10.46 4.95
N ILE A 302 -8.34 -10.07 3.67
CA ILE A 302 -7.28 -9.33 2.97
C ILE A 302 -7.09 -7.95 3.60
N PHE A 303 -8.16 -7.24 3.99
CA PHE A 303 -8.04 -5.94 4.66
C PHE A 303 -7.40 -6.05 6.04
N ILE A 304 -7.77 -7.05 6.85
CA ILE A 304 -7.13 -7.30 8.15
C ILE A 304 -5.66 -7.70 7.96
N CYS A 305 -5.33 -8.53 6.96
CA CYS A 305 -3.95 -8.89 6.65
C CYS A 305 -3.11 -7.70 6.14
N PHE A 306 -3.67 -6.84 5.28
CA PHE A 306 -2.96 -5.65 4.78
C PHE A 306 -2.77 -4.60 5.88
N PHE A 307 -3.78 -4.39 6.73
CA PHE A 307 -3.70 -3.47 7.87
C PHE A 307 -2.72 -3.98 8.93
N CYS A 308 -2.73 -5.28 9.25
CA CYS A 308 -1.75 -5.89 10.16
C CYS A 308 -0.34 -5.89 9.58
N LEU A 309 -0.15 -6.15 8.27
CA LEU A 309 1.18 -6.07 7.64
C LEU A 309 1.72 -4.62 7.66
N CYS A 310 0.89 -3.62 7.38
CA CYS A 310 1.33 -2.23 7.46
C CYS A 310 1.61 -1.77 8.90
N PHE A 311 0.81 -2.18 9.90
CA PHE A 311 1.03 -1.82 11.31
C PHE A 311 2.11 -2.65 12.03
N MET A 312 2.42 -3.87 11.59
CA MET A 312 3.50 -4.69 12.15
C MET A 312 4.88 -4.34 11.54
N VAL A 313 4.90 -3.89 10.28
CA VAL A 313 6.16 -3.51 9.60
C VAL A 313 6.62 -2.10 10.01
N PHE A 314 5.69 -1.19 10.36
CA PHE A 314 6.03 0.19 10.75
C PHE A 314 6.89 0.30 12.03
N PRO A 315 6.63 -0.46 13.12
CA PRO A 315 7.46 -0.43 14.32
C PRO A 315 8.83 -1.11 14.13
N PHE A 316 8.92 -2.11 13.25
CA PHE A 316 10.18 -2.83 12.99
C PHE A 316 11.20 -1.97 12.21
N ILE A 317 10.72 -1.10 11.32
CA ILE A 317 11.58 -0.13 10.63
C ILE A 317 12.06 0.98 11.60
N TYR A 318 11.24 1.34 12.60
CA TYR A 318 11.59 2.38 13.58
C TYR A 318 12.62 1.89 14.63
N VAL A 319 12.59 0.61 15.01
CA VAL A 319 13.52 0.04 16.00
C VAL A 319 14.88 -0.38 15.38
N SER A 320 14.97 -0.48 14.05
CA SER A 320 16.23 -0.83 13.36
C SER A 320 17.11 0.38 13.00
N PHE A 321 16.68 1.60 13.36
CA PHE A 321 17.34 2.86 13.01
C PHE A 321 17.73 3.72 14.23
N GLN A 322 17.88 3.08 15.39
CA GLN A 322 18.45 3.67 16.60
C GLN A 322 19.67 2.86 17.04
#